data_AF-A0A3M7HYA1-F1
#
_entry.id   AF-A0A3M7HYA1-F1
#
_cell.length_a   1.000
_cell.length_b   1.000
_cell.length_c   1.000
_cell.angle_alpha   90.00
_cell.angle_beta   90.00
_cell.angle_gamma   90.00
#
_symmetry.space_group_name_H-M   'P 1'
#
loop_
_entity.id
_entity.type
_entity.pdbx_description
1 polymer ?
#
loop_
_entity_poly.entity_id
_entity_poly.type
_entity_poly.pdbx_seq_one_letter_code
_entity_poly.pdbx_strand_id
1 'polypeptide(L)'
;MPSSKLPAVHTATERFCLVTGPGRRAVRMPRRLDRLRGEAAEHYRQQILEHLAQPMHGTNVDAGKVASSLQSHSIWLDCDTGHDDAFAILLAARSPELRLLGISTVYGNAPLENTTRNTCAVLEAIGRRDVPVYAGATGPLQREACFPPGIHGETGLDGTTCLPKPTVPARTDKGAVEAMFDALSAEPPGTAWLVAVGTLSNVAMLFNRHPELAEHIAGLSVMGGCIGNGFTKAPLGTIDGRQRRGNWTEFAEFNIYSDPEAARFVFNNPTLSRKTTLIPLDLTHQFLATEDVKFGLLFGSHARMRNEPDLSSVSTVRRLFFEVLTFFAKTYAEMFDLHAGPPTHDPLAVAVIFRPDLFYCNSDGAAGSSQDERFELEIVTEGQHGAAVESGEIASHCGQTIARAVPAGGLGVRIPRGLNDKALWELIESCLSRTERHMGLEIRGERREASGTQPIRQNVDTGQEDMVSLVRGGNVTLSEFEASTGLMPDIKGPMKDKGGEFLQTNKEKSLGVKPRDLSMSESQQEAEDDAELVDFIKK
;
A
#
# COMPACT_ATOMS: atom_id res chain seq x y z
N MET A 1 36.71 -72.30 -29.18
CA MET A 1 36.63 -72.20 -30.65
C MET A 1 35.51 -73.14 -31.12
N PRO A 2 34.83 -72.88 -32.25
CA PRO A 2 35.00 -71.81 -33.27
C PRO A 2 34.48 -70.44 -32.75
N SER A 3 34.82 -69.23 -33.21
CA SER A 3 35.06 -68.63 -34.55
C SER A 3 33.80 -68.63 -35.44
N SER A 4 33.39 -67.58 -36.17
CA SER A 4 33.77 -66.15 -36.27
C SER A 4 32.49 -65.35 -36.67
N LYS A 5 32.44 -64.04 -36.96
CA LYS A 5 33.42 -62.99 -37.35
C LYS A 5 32.78 -61.60 -37.14
N LEU A 6 33.58 -60.54 -36.99
CA LEU A 6 33.12 -59.14 -37.17
C LEU A 6 33.10 -58.77 -38.67
N PRO A 7 32.32 -57.74 -39.06
CA PRO A 7 32.94 -56.44 -39.35
C PRO A 7 32.22 -55.24 -38.70
N ALA A 8 32.68 -54.04 -39.01
CA ALA A 8 32.63 -52.87 -38.13
C ALA A 8 31.67 -51.73 -38.56
N VAL A 9 31.24 -50.95 -37.55
CA VAL A 9 30.99 -49.48 -37.56
C VAL A 9 29.95 -48.90 -38.53
N HIS A 10 28.85 -48.40 -37.95
CA HIS A 10 28.63 -46.94 -37.87
C HIS A 10 27.68 -46.57 -36.72
N THR A 11 27.94 -45.45 -36.06
CA THR A 11 27.22 -44.99 -34.86
C THR A 11 25.92 -44.27 -35.19
N ALA A 12 24.79 -44.81 -34.73
CA ALA A 12 23.52 -44.10 -34.60
C ALA A 12 22.79 -44.60 -33.34
N THR A 13 22.94 -43.89 -32.21
CA THR A 13 22.27 -44.26 -30.95
C THR A 13 20.78 -44.00 -31.08
N GLU A 14 19.98 -45.05 -30.98
CA GLU A 14 18.52 -44.97 -31.11
C GLU A 14 17.86 -44.18 -29.97
N ARG A 15 16.71 -43.58 -30.28
CA ARG A 15 15.90 -42.83 -29.32
C ARG A 15 15.13 -43.80 -28.42
N PHE A 16 15.51 -43.91 -27.16
CA PHE A 16 14.63 -44.53 -26.16
C PHE A 16 13.46 -43.58 -25.85
N CYS A 17 12.26 -43.97 -26.28
CA CYS A 17 11.01 -43.29 -25.98
C CYS A 17 10.22 -44.16 -25.00
N LEU A 18 10.16 -43.75 -23.73
CA LEU A 18 9.36 -44.44 -22.70
C LEU A 18 7.94 -43.84 -22.67
N VAL A 19 6.97 -44.63 -23.10
CA VAL A 19 5.54 -44.28 -23.14
C VAL A 19 4.89 -44.65 -21.81
N THR A 20 4.27 -43.69 -21.12
CA THR A 20 3.45 -43.96 -19.92
C THR A 20 2.15 -43.14 -19.87
N GLY A 21 1.04 -43.77 -20.28
CA GLY A 21 -0.34 -43.40 -19.92
C GLY A 21 -0.98 -42.20 -20.66
N PRO A 22 -2.31 -42.22 -20.88
CA PRO A 22 -3.03 -41.08 -21.41
C PRO A 22 -3.12 -39.96 -20.34
N GLY A 23 -2.66 -38.76 -20.68
CA GLY A 23 -2.88 -37.55 -19.87
C GLY A 23 -1.64 -36.81 -19.34
N ARG A 24 -0.41 -37.31 -19.56
CA ARG A 24 0.82 -36.61 -19.15
C ARG A 24 1.55 -35.98 -20.35
N ARG A 25 1.78 -34.66 -20.33
CA ARG A 25 2.65 -33.98 -21.30
C ARG A 25 4.12 -34.28 -20.99
N ALA A 26 4.90 -34.60 -22.02
CA ALA A 26 6.35 -34.73 -21.89
C ALA A 26 6.97 -33.38 -21.51
N VAL A 27 7.69 -33.34 -20.38
CA VAL A 27 8.46 -32.16 -19.95
C VAL A 27 9.71 -32.05 -20.82
N ARG A 28 9.81 -30.97 -21.59
CA ARG A 28 10.98 -30.72 -22.45
C ARG A 28 12.03 -29.93 -21.66
N MET A 29 13.20 -30.52 -21.44
CA MET A 29 14.30 -29.89 -20.70
C MET A 29 14.71 -28.53 -21.30
N PRO A 30 15.04 -27.51 -20.48
CA PRO A 30 15.53 -26.22 -20.96
C PRO A 30 16.90 -26.32 -21.64
N ARG A 31 17.04 -25.73 -22.83
CA ARG A 31 18.27 -25.73 -23.67
C ARG A 31 19.54 -25.14 -23.02
N ARG A 32 19.47 -24.61 -21.79
CA ARG A 32 20.62 -24.02 -21.08
C ARG A 32 21.38 -25.00 -20.16
N LEU A 33 20.81 -26.16 -19.83
CA LEU A 33 21.46 -27.14 -18.94
C LEU A 33 22.58 -27.95 -19.61
N ASP A 34 22.65 -27.99 -20.95
CA ASP A 34 23.65 -28.79 -21.70
C ASP A 34 25.07 -28.22 -21.72
N ARG A 35 25.30 -27.07 -21.06
CA ARG A 35 26.60 -26.36 -21.06
C ARG A 35 27.40 -26.49 -19.76
N LEU A 36 26.84 -27.10 -18.72
CA LEU A 36 27.58 -27.37 -17.48
C LEU A 36 28.43 -28.64 -17.66
N ARG A 37 29.72 -28.58 -17.28
CA ARG A 37 30.68 -29.69 -17.32
C ARG A 37 31.51 -29.73 -16.03
N GLY A 38 31.89 -30.94 -15.60
CA GLY A 38 32.66 -31.19 -14.38
C GLY A 38 31.80 -31.86 -13.30
N GLU A 39 32.45 -32.57 -12.37
CA GLU A 39 31.81 -33.47 -11.40
C GLU A 39 30.73 -32.78 -10.54
N ALA A 40 30.93 -31.50 -10.19
CA ALA A 40 29.92 -30.71 -9.47
C ALA A 40 28.62 -30.50 -10.25
N ALA A 41 28.68 -30.43 -11.59
CA ALA A 41 27.51 -30.30 -12.45
C ALA A 41 26.75 -31.63 -12.62
N GLU A 42 27.46 -32.76 -12.58
CA GLU A 42 26.84 -34.09 -12.55
C GLU A 42 26.19 -34.37 -11.20
N HIS A 43 26.83 -34.01 -10.09
CA HIS A 43 26.20 -34.07 -8.76
C HIS A 43 24.90 -33.25 -8.68
N TYR A 44 24.90 -32.02 -9.22
CA TYR A 44 23.72 -31.15 -9.23
C TYR A 44 22.60 -31.67 -10.16
N ARG A 45 22.95 -32.24 -11.33
CA ARG A 45 21.98 -32.94 -12.20
C ARG A 45 21.38 -34.16 -11.52
N GLN A 46 22.18 -34.92 -10.77
CA GLN A 46 21.74 -36.16 -10.11
C GLN A 46 20.78 -35.86 -8.96
N GLN A 47 21.07 -34.84 -8.13
CA GLN A 47 20.13 -34.35 -7.11
C GLN A 47 18.76 -33.94 -7.70
N ILE A 48 18.75 -33.21 -8.82
CA ILE A 48 17.50 -32.79 -9.49
C ILE A 48 16.73 -34.01 -10.05
N LEU A 49 17.43 -34.99 -10.63
CA LEU A 49 16.80 -36.21 -11.13
C LEU A 49 16.25 -37.09 -10.01
N GLU A 50 16.93 -37.18 -8.86
CA GLU A 50 16.43 -37.85 -7.66
C GLU A 50 15.17 -37.16 -7.11
N HIS A 51 15.16 -35.82 -7.06
CA HIS A 51 13.98 -35.04 -6.64
C HIS A 51 12.77 -35.24 -7.57
N LEU A 52 13.01 -35.39 -8.88
CA LEU A 52 11.96 -35.64 -9.89
C LEU A 52 11.53 -37.11 -9.99
N ALA A 53 12.32 -38.05 -9.45
CA ALA A 53 12.05 -39.48 -9.47
C ALA A 53 11.30 -40.00 -8.24
N GLN A 54 11.14 -39.19 -7.17
CA GLN A 54 10.35 -39.60 -6.02
C GLN A 54 8.87 -39.77 -6.41
N PRO A 55 8.24 -40.93 -6.14
CA PRO A 55 6.82 -41.10 -6.39
C PRO A 55 6.04 -40.22 -5.40
N MET A 56 5.48 -39.13 -5.91
CA MET A 56 4.48 -38.30 -5.24
C MET A 56 3.48 -39.20 -4.51
N HIS A 57 3.66 -39.35 -3.19
CA HIS A 57 2.67 -39.99 -2.35
C HIS A 57 1.47 -39.07 -2.39
N GLY A 58 0.44 -39.49 -3.11
CA GLY A 58 -0.83 -38.81 -3.13
C GLY A 58 -1.39 -38.83 -1.72
N THR A 59 -1.18 -37.74 -0.99
CA THR A 59 -2.14 -37.36 0.04
C THR A 59 -3.46 -37.28 -0.69
N ASN A 60 -4.38 -38.18 -0.34
CA ASN A 60 -5.71 -38.19 -0.89
C ASN A 60 -6.41 -36.96 -0.30
N VAL A 61 -6.22 -35.81 -0.95
CA VAL A 61 -6.79 -34.53 -0.51
C VAL A 61 -8.29 -34.65 -0.75
N ASP A 62 -8.97 -35.06 0.31
CA ASP A 62 -10.41 -35.20 0.36
C ASP A 62 -11.04 -33.95 -0.25
N ALA A 63 -11.83 -34.12 -1.32
CA ALA A 63 -12.35 -32.98 -2.09
C ALA A 63 -13.23 -32.07 -1.22
N GLY A 64 -13.80 -32.60 -0.12
CA GLY A 64 -14.49 -31.83 0.91
C GLY A 64 -13.58 -30.89 1.73
N LYS A 65 -12.28 -31.18 1.86
CA LYS A 65 -11.31 -30.31 2.55
C LYS A 65 -10.73 -29.20 1.67
N VAL A 66 -10.60 -29.43 0.36
CA VAL A 66 -10.23 -28.34 -0.58
C VAL A 66 -11.37 -27.34 -0.71
N ALA A 67 -12.63 -27.80 -0.59
CA ALA A 67 -13.80 -26.93 -0.51
C ALA A 67 -13.93 -26.16 0.81
N SER A 68 -13.23 -26.55 1.89
CA SER A 68 -13.34 -25.91 3.21
C SER A 68 -12.26 -24.86 3.51
N SER A 69 -11.32 -24.60 2.58
CA SER A 69 -10.18 -23.69 2.79
C SER A 69 -10.23 -22.38 2.00
N LEU A 70 -11.40 -22.01 1.47
CA LEU A 70 -11.68 -20.70 0.87
C LEU A 70 -12.83 -20.02 1.64
N GLN A 71 -12.66 -19.85 2.96
CA GLN A 71 -13.52 -18.94 3.71
C GLN A 71 -13.16 -17.50 3.29
N SER A 72 -14.06 -16.89 2.53
CA SER A 72 -13.98 -15.47 2.19
C SER A 72 -14.35 -14.65 3.42
N HIS A 73 -13.43 -13.81 3.91
CA HIS A 73 -13.67 -12.96 5.07
C HIS A 73 -14.62 -11.85 4.65
N SER A 74 -15.74 -11.73 5.35
CA SER A 74 -16.73 -10.70 5.05
C SER A 74 -16.33 -9.43 5.77
N ILE A 75 -16.18 -8.33 5.05
CA ILE A 75 -15.63 -7.09 5.60
C ILE A 75 -16.52 -5.89 5.28
N TRP A 76 -16.61 -4.97 6.23
CA TRP A 76 -17.03 -3.59 6.00
C TRP A 76 -15.81 -2.68 6.11
N LEU A 77 -15.68 -1.71 5.21
CA LEU A 77 -14.60 -0.70 5.24
C LEU A 77 -15.17 0.67 5.63
N ASP A 78 -14.55 1.34 6.57
CA ASP A 78 -14.84 2.72 6.98
C ASP A 78 -13.60 3.58 6.70
N CYS A 79 -13.73 4.55 5.80
CA CYS A 79 -12.58 5.23 5.18
C CYS A 79 -12.88 6.70 4.85
N ASP A 80 -11.86 7.56 4.83
CA ASP A 80 -11.93 8.98 4.51
C ASP A 80 -11.23 9.28 3.18
N THR A 81 -11.51 8.44 2.18
CA THR A 81 -10.74 8.24 0.93
C THR A 81 -9.86 9.39 0.46
N GLY A 82 -8.62 9.33 0.96
CA GLY A 82 -7.43 9.85 0.36
C GLY A 82 -6.69 8.78 -0.48
N HIS A 83 -5.36 8.82 -0.43
CA HIS A 83 -4.50 8.21 -1.44
C HIS A 83 -4.15 6.74 -1.13
N ASP A 84 -3.80 6.42 0.10
CA ASP A 84 -3.58 5.06 0.56
C ASP A 84 -4.89 4.31 0.91
N ASP A 85 -5.94 5.04 1.29
CA ASP A 85 -7.32 4.51 1.29
C ASP A 85 -7.68 3.86 -0.05
N ALA A 86 -7.24 4.46 -1.18
CA ALA A 86 -7.51 3.90 -2.50
C ALA A 86 -6.90 2.50 -2.64
N PHE A 87 -5.72 2.26 -2.06
CA PHE A 87 -5.09 0.94 -2.00
C PHE A 87 -5.83 -0.02 -1.05
N ALA A 88 -6.37 0.47 0.07
CA ALA A 88 -7.25 -0.32 0.94
C ALA A 88 -8.55 -0.74 0.22
N ILE A 89 -9.20 0.18 -0.50
CA ILE A 89 -10.38 -0.10 -1.34
C ILE A 89 -10.04 -1.11 -2.44
N LEU A 90 -8.92 -0.94 -3.14
CA LEU A 90 -8.43 -1.90 -4.14
C LEU A 90 -8.29 -3.30 -3.54
N LEU A 91 -7.58 -3.41 -2.41
CA LEU A 91 -7.34 -4.69 -1.75
C LEU A 91 -8.66 -5.32 -1.28
N ALA A 92 -9.51 -4.54 -0.59
CA ALA A 92 -10.81 -4.97 -0.09
C ALA A 92 -11.76 -5.44 -1.20
N ALA A 93 -11.73 -4.78 -2.36
CA ALA A 93 -12.65 -5.03 -3.45
C ALA A 93 -12.11 -5.98 -4.55
N ARG A 94 -10.82 -6.35 -4.53
CA ARG A 94 -10.21 -7.21 -5.57
C ARG A 94 -9.41 -8.41 -5.06
N SER A 95 -9.21 -8.56 -3.75
CA SER A 95 -8.74 -9.84 -3.16
C SER A 95 -9.85 -10.91 -3.23
N PRO A 96 -9.62 -12.11 -3.79
CA PRO A 96 -10.62 -13.19 -3.79
C PRO A 96 -10.90 -13.78 -2.40
N GLU A 97 -10.02 -13.55 -1.43
CA GLU A 97 -10.16 -13.99 -0.03
C GLU A 97 -11.12 -13.09 0.78
N LEU A 98 -11.63 -12.00 0.19
CA LEU A 98 -12.47 -11.00 0.84
C LEU A 98 -13.84 -10.86 0.13
N ARG A 99 -14.87 -10.62 0.94
CA ARG A 99 -16.18 -10.14 0.48
C ARG A 99 -16.46 -8.79 1.13
N LEU A 100 -16.21 -7.73 0.38
CA LEU A 100 -16.58 -6.37 0.76
C LEU A 100 -18.12 -6.22 0.73
N LEU A 101 -18.71 -6.06 1.91
CA LEU A 101 -20.15 -5.90 2.15
C LEU A 101 -20.64 -4.52 1.76
N GLY A 102 -19.81 -3.51 2.02
CA GLY A 102 -20.07 -2.10 1.79
C GLY A 102 -18.95 -1.23 2.31
N ILE A 103 -19.04 0.06 2.02
CA ILE A 103 -18.13 1.10 2.51
C ILE A 103 -18.95 2.18 3.21
N SER A 104 -18.52 2.60 4.39
CA SER A 104 -18.92 3.87 4.99
C SER A 104 -17.81 4.89 4.83
N THR A 105 -18.19 6.16 4.72
CA THR A 105 -17.23 7.25 4.57
C THR A 105 -17.30 8.21 5.72
N VAL A 106 -16.15 8.78 6.06
CA VAL A 106 -15.98 9.73 7.16
C VAL A 106 -15.16 10.93 6.69
N TYR A 107 -15.20 12.04 7.43
CA TYR A 107 -14.26 13.15 7.26
C TYR A 107 -12.86 12.75 7.77
N GLY A 108 -11.83 13.44 7.27
CA GLY A 108 -10.45 13.32 7.73
C GLY A 108 -9.48 13.91 6.70
N ASN A 109 -9.00 13.11 5.76
CA ASN A 109 -8.15 13.53 4.64
C ASN A 109 -8.78 14.64 3.78
N ALA A 110 -10.11 14.74 3.78
CA ALA A 110 -10.87 15.87 3.25
C ALA A 110 -12.25 15.98 3.95
N PRO A 111 -13.06 17.01 3.67
CA PRO A 111 -14.48 17.04 4.05
C PRO A 111 -15.25 15.84 3.51
N LEU A 112 -16.29 15.40 4.22
CA LEU A 112 -17.03 14.17 3.93
C LEU A 112 -17.55 14.09 2.48
N GLU A 113 -17.95 15.20 1.89
CA GLU A 113 -18.41 15.26 0.49
C GLU A 113 -17.31 14.86 -0.50
N ASN A 114 -16.07 15.25 -0.21
CA ASN A 114 -14.90 14.92 -1.02
C ASN A 114 -14.50 13.46 -0.80
N THR A 115 -14.36 13.01 0.46
CA THR A 115 -13.99 11.61 0.75
C THR A 115 -15.00 10.64 0.16
N THR A 116 -16.30 10.89 0.33
CA THR A 116 -17.39 10.11 -0.28
C THR A 116 -17.34 10.08 -1.82
N ARG A 117 -17.05 11.23 -2.44
CA ARG A 117 -16.86 11.30 -3.90
C ARG A 117 -15.65 10.49 -4.34
N ASN A 118 -14.53 10.57 -3.62
CA ASN A 118 -13.30 9.86 -3.93
C ASN A 118 -13.49 8.35 -3.80
N THR A 119 -14.16 7.86 -2.74
CA THR A 119 -14.53 6.44 -2.61
C THR A 119 -15.30 5.94 -3.83
N CYS A 120 -16.33 6.68 -4.25
CA CYS A 120 -17.13 6.33 -5.43
C CYS A 120 -16.29 6.36 -6.72
N ALA A 121 -15.36 7.31 -6.84
CA ALA A 121 -14.48 7.48 -7.99
C ALA A 121 -13.40 6.38 -8.08
N VAL A 122 -12.87 5.91 -6.95
CA VAL A 122 -11.96 4.76 -6.88
C VAL A 122 -12.71 3.48 -7.25
N LEU A 123 -13.92 3.25 -6.70
CA LEU A 123 -14.77 2.12 -7.07
C LEU A 123 -15.16 2.13 -8.56
N GLU A 124 -15.41 3.30 -9.14
CA GLU A 124 -15.59 3.50 -10.57
C GLU A 124 -14.31 3.10 -11.35
N ALA A 125 -13.14 3.60 -10.95
CA ALA A 125 -11.85 3.33 -11.60
C ALA A 125 -11.44 1.86 -11.57
N ILE A 126 -11.73 1.14 -10.48
CA ILE A 126 -11.44 -0.28 -10.33
C ILE A 126 -12.60 -1.17 -10.78
N GLY A 127 -13.67 -0.63 -11.35
CA GLY A 127 -14.81 -1.40 -11.87
C GLY A 127 -15.60 -2.19 -10.83
N ARG A 128 -15.83 -1.63 -9.63
CA ARG A 128 -16.58 -2.21 -8.51
C ARG A 128 -17.76 -1.33 -8.07
N ARG A 129 -18.48 -0.77 -9.05
CA ARG A 129 -19.70 0.07 -8.88
C ARG A 129 -20.87 -0.65 -8.16
N ASP A 130 -20.76 -1.96 -7.96
CA ASP A 130 -21.72 -2.80 -7.24
C ASP A 130 -21.62 -2.66 -5.72
N VAL A 131 -20.46 -2.22 -5.20
CA VAL A 131 -20.22 -2.00 -3.78
C VAL A 131 -21.03 -0.79 -3.29
N PRO A 132 -21.84 -0.92 -2.23
CA PRO A 132 -22.58 0.21 -1.69
C PRO A 132 -21.67 1.13 -0.86
N VAL A 133 -21.78 2.44 -1.10
CA VAL A 133 -21.11 3.49 -0.32
C VAL A 133 -22.15 4.27 0.46
N TYR A 134 -21.88 4.58 1.73
CA TYR A 134 -22.77 5.36 2.61
C TYR A 134 -22.00 6.49 3.32
N ALA A 135 -22.49 7.73 3.19
CA ALA A 135 -21.91 8.88 3.90
C ALA A 135 -22.20 8.82 5.41
N GLY A 136 -21.17 9.06 6.23
CA GLY A 136 -21.21 9.01 7.69
C GLY A 136 -21.01 10.37 8.36
N ALA A 137 -20.12 10.44 9.35
CA ALA A 137 -19.87 11.64 10.14
C ALA A 137 -19.11 12.72 9.34
N THR A 138 -19.55 13.98 9.48
CA THR A 138 -18.97 15.17 8.85
C THR A 138 -17.88 15.85 9.68
N GLY A 139 -17.68 15.41 10.92
CA GLY A 139 -16.75 15.99 11.89
C GLY A 139 -16.68 15.14 13.17
N PRO A 140 -15.75 15.46 14.08
CA PRO A 140 -15.52 14.68 15.30
C PRO A 140 -16.67 14.80 16.31
N LEU A 141 -16.69 13.88 17.28
CA LEU A 141 -17.68 13.84 18.35
C LEU A 141 -17.67 15.09 19.26
N GLN A 142 -16.49 15.70 19.50
CA GLN A 142 -16.33 16.81 20.45
C GLN A 142 -15.39 17.95 20.02
N ARG A 143 -14.65 17.81 18.91
CA ARG A 143 -13.62 18.77 18.48
C ARG A 143 -14.07 19.62 17.29
N GLU A 144 -13.18 20.51 16.83
CA GLU A 144 -13.25 21.06 15.49
C GLU A 144 -12.60 20.07 14.52
N ALA A 145 -13.11 19.97 13.29
CA ALA A 145 -12.52 19.09 12.27
C ALA A 145 -11.21 19.67 11.74
N CYS A 146 -10.14 18.87 11.74
CA CYS A 146 -8.89 19.16 11.05
C CYS A 146 -8.82 18.40 9.71
N PHE A 147 -8.05 18.94 8.77
CA PHE A 147 -7.86 18.38 7.42
C PHE A 147 -6.39 18.55 6.99
N PRO A 148 -5.80 17.62 6.23
CA PRO A 148 -4.39 17.65 5.81
C PRO A 148 -4.19 18.03 4.31
N PRO A 149 -4.60 19.22 3.82
CA PRO A 149 -4.51 19.55 2.39
C PRO A 149 -3.06 19.63 1.88
N GLY A 150 -2.07 19.80 2.75
CA GLY A 150 -0.64 19.72 2.39
C GLY A 150 -0.15 18.29 2.09
N ILE A 151 -0.87 17.26 2.54
CA ILE A 151 -0.59 15.85 2.23
C ILE A 151 -1.47 15.35 1.08
N HIS A 152 -2.79 15.60 1.18
CA HIS A 152 -3.81 15.00 0.33
C HIS A 152 -4.38 15.94 -0.76
N GLY A 153 -3.95 17.21 -0.79
CA GLY A 153 -4.54 18.24 -1.65
C GLY A 153 -5.93 18.70 -1.19
N GLU A 154 -6.54 19.65 -1.90
CA GLU A 154 -7.85 20.21 -1.50
C GLU A 154 -9.00 19.22 -1.74
N THR A 155 -8.86 18.30 -2.71
CA THR A 155 -9.88 17.27 -2.95
C THR A 155 -9.71 16.02 -2.08
N GLY A 156 -8.62 15.89 -1.34
CA GLY A 156 -8.24 14.66 -0.62
C GLY A 156 -7.53 13.61 -1.49
N LEU A 157 -7.63 13.72 -2.82
CA LEU A 157 -7.09 12.78 -3.79
C LEU A 157 -6.58 13.52 -5.06
N ASP A 158 -5.84 14.61 -4.83
CA ASP A 158 -5.19 15.39 -5.90
C ASP A 158 -4.03 14.59 -6.54
N GLY A 159 -3.25 15.22 -7.44
CA GLY A 159 -2.07 14.57 -8.00
C GLY A 159 -2.33 13.41 -8.97
N THR A 160 -3.58 13.17 -9.39
CA THR A 160 -3.89 12.24 -10.48
C THR A 160 -4.85 12.83 -11.52
N THR A 161 -4.59 12.49 -12.79
CA THR A 161 -5.48 12.79 -13.93
C THR A 161 -6.35 11.60 -14.32
N CYS A 162 -6.11 10.43 -13.70
CA CYS A 162 -6.72 9.17 -14.07
C CYS A 162 -7.97 8.81 -13.25
N LEU A 163 -8.34 9.62 -12.25
CA LEU A 163 -9.52 9.41 -11.41
C LEU A 163 -10.80 9.77 -12.18
N PRO A 164 -11.69 8.81 -12.48
CA PRO A 164 -12.89 9.07 -13.27
C PRO A 164 -13.98 9.75 -12.44
N LYS A 165 -14.89 10.45 -13.12
CA LYS A 165 -16.13 10.91 -12.46
C LYS A 165 -17.00 9.70 -12.10
N PRO A 166 -17.43 9.51 -10.84
CA PRO A 166 -18.26 8.38 -10.46
C PRO A 166 -19.61 8.42 -11.17
N THR A 167 -20.05 7.28 -11.69
CA THR A 167 -21.36 7.13 -12.36
C THR A 167 -22.45 6.65 -11.41
N VAL A 168 -22.08 5.97 -10.33
CA VAL A 168 -22.96 5.55 -9.23
C VAL A 168 -22.66 6.41 -8.01
N PRO A 169 -23.64 7.16 -7.46
CA PRO A 169 -23.46 7.94 -6.25
C PRO A 169 -23.52 7.06 -4.99
N ALA A 170 -23.07 7.60 -3.87
CA ALA A 170 -23.34 7.02 -2.56
C ALA A 170 -24.86 6.87 -2.31
N ARG A 171 -25.22 5.84 -1.56
CA ARG A 171 -26.61 5.52 -1.22
C ARG A 171 -27.12 6.44 -0.12
N THR A 172 -28.42 6.73 -0.18
CA THR A 172 -29.12 7.66 0.71
C THR A 172 -30.37 7.05 1.35
N ASP A 173 -30.58 5.73 1.22
CA ASP A 173 -31.72 5.01 1.82
C ASP A 173 -31.62 4.90 3.35
N LYS A 174 -30.41 5.04 3.91
CA LYS A 174 -30.11 5.10 5.34
C LYS A 174 -28.73 5.75 5.57
N GLY A 175 -28.43 6.13 6.82
CA GLY A 175 -27.10 6.62 7.20
C GLY A 175 -26.07 5.50 7.40
N ALA A 176 -24.78 5.82 7.30
CA ALA A 176 -23.67 4.86 7.40
C ALA A 176 -23.72 3.94 8.62
N VAL A 177 -24.06 4.45 9.81
CA VAL A 177 -24.16 3.66 11.04
C VAL A 177 -25.19 2.53 10.94
N GLU A 178 -26.36 2.81 10.37
CA GLU A 178 -27.40 1.77 10.21
C GLU A 178 -27.05 0.81 9.07
N ALA A 179 -26.37 1.29 8.01
CA ALA A 179 -25.89 0.44 6.92
C ALA A 179 -24.79 -0.53 7.39
N MET A 180 -23.84 -0.06 8.21
CA MET A 180 -22.84 -0.88 8.89
C MET A 180 -23.51 -1.95 9.76
N PHE A 181 -24.44 -1.54 10.62
CA PHE A 181 -25.14 -2.46 11.51
C PHE A 181 -25.92 -3.53 10.75
N ASP A 182 -26.75 -3.14 9.78
CA ASP A 182 -27.56 -4.06 8.99
C ASP A 182 -26.68 -5.08 8.23
N ALA A 183 -25.57 -4.63 7.65
CA ALA A 183 -24.68 -5.50 6.89
C ALA A 183 -23.85 -6.43 7.78
N LEU A 184 -23.31 -5.93 8.91
CA LEU A 184 -22.48 -6.71 9.82
C LEU A 184 -23.31 -7.69 10.67
N SER A 185 -24.53 -7.34 11.07
CA SER A 185 -25.43 -8.20 11.87
C SER A 185 -26.14 -9.28 11.07
N ALA A 186 -26.27 -9.10 9.74
CA ALA A 186 -26.80 -10.12 8.83
C ALA A 186 -25.83 -11.28 8.57
N GLU A 187 -24.55 -11.11 8.90
CA GLU A 187 -23.54 -12.16 8.81
C GLU A 187 -23.60 -13.12 10.01
N PRO A 188 -23.08 -14.34 9.88
CA PRO A 188 -22.97 -15.24 11.03
C PRO A 188 -22.11 -14.63 12.17
N PRO A 189 -22.50 -14.80 13.45
CA PRO A 189 -21.69 -14.33 14.57
C PRO A 189 -20.25 -14.85 14.50
N GLY A 190 -19.29 -13.94 14.65
CA GLY A 190 -17.86 -14.24 14.62
C GLY A 190 -17.24 -14.35 13.23
N THR A 191 -17.93 -13.97 12.14
CA THR A 191 -17.37 -14.09 10.77
C THR A 191 -17.11 -12.79 10.02
N ALA A 192 -17.78 -11.68 10.39
CA ALA A 192 -17.61 -10.39 9.72
C ALA A 192 -16.62 -9.47 10.44
N TRP A 193 -15.81 -8.73 9.70
CA TRP A 193 -14.87 -7.73 10.25
C TRP A 193 -15.31 -6.30 9.89
N LEU A 194 -15.04 -5.38 10.81
CA LEU A 194 -15.02 -3.95 10.51
C LEU A 194 -13.56 -3.51 10.34
N VAL A 195 -13.26 -2.79 9.26
CA VAL A 195 -11.95 -2.19 8.98
C VAL A 195 -12.13 -0.68 8.99
N ALA A 196 -11.45 0.03 9.87
CA ALA A 196 -11.46 1.47 9.91
C ALA A 196 -10.07 1.99 9.54
N VAL A 197 -10.01 2.84 8.52
CA VAL A 197 -8.76 3.44 8.03
C VAL A 197 -8.78 4.96 8.04
N GLY A 198 -9.92 5.56 8.40
CA GLY A 198 -10.04 6.99 8.72
C GLY A 198 -10.34 7.26 10.19
N THR A 199 -10.87 8.44 10.47
CA THR A 199 -11.26 8.86 11.82
C THR A 199 -12.32 7.93 12.44
N LEU A 200 -12.19 7.59 13.72
CA LEU A 200 -13.01 6.56 14.38
C LEU A 200 -14.45 7.01 14.73
N SER A 201 -14.89 8.19 14.28
CA SER A 201 -16.18 8.81 14.59
C SER A 201 -17.36 7.91 14.24
N ASN A 202 -17.38 7.36 13.02
CA ASN A 202 -18.39 6.39 12.55
C ASN A 202 -18.40 5.11 13.41
N VAL A 203 -17.22 4.58 13.73
CA VAL A 203 -17.02 3.37 14.54
C VAL A 203 -17.52 3.56 15.98
N ALA A 204 -17.21 4.71 16.60
CA ALA A 204 -17.69 5.04 17.93
C ALA A 204 -19.21 5.24 17.95
N MET A 205 -19.78 5.94 16.97
CA MET A 205 -21.23 6.08 16.82
C MET A 205 -21.92 4.72 16.64
N LEU A 206 -21.34 3.80 15.87
CA LEU A 206 -21.85 2.45 15.66
C LEU A 206 -21.94 1.67 16.98
N PHE A 207 -20.83 1.52 17.71
CA PHE A 207 -20.83 0.73 18.95
C PHE A 207 -21.47 1.44 20.16
N ASN A 208 -21.66 2.75 20.11
CA ASN A 208 -22.49 3.47 21.08
C ASN A 208 -24.00 3.22 20.84
N ARG A 209 -24.42 3.09 19.58
CA ARG A 209 -25.83 2.88 19.22
C ARG A 209 -26.25 1.41 19.27
N HIS A 210 -25.36 0.51 18.83
CA HIS A 210 -25.57 -0.93 18.68
C HIS A 210 -24.44 -1.71 19.40
N PRO A 211 -24.35 -1.62 20.74
CA PRO A 211 -23.23 -2.18 21.51
C PRO A 211 -23.11 -3.71 21.42
N GLU A 212 -24.20 -4.42 21.16
CA GLU A 212 -24.22 -5.87 20.95
C GLU A 212 -23.41 -6.32 19.73
N LEU A 213 -23.22 -5.43 18.74
CA LEU A 213 -22.44 -5.72 17.54
C LEU A 213 -20.96 -6.01 17.87
N ALA A 214 -20.45 -5.49 18.99
CA ALA A 214 -19.08 -5.73 19.45
C ALA A 214 -18.83 -7.22 19.76
N GLU A 215 -19.81 -7.93 20.33
CA GLU A 215 -19.71 -9.40 20.52
C GLU A 215 -20.00 -10.17 19.22
N HIS A 216 -20.82 -9.61 18.33
CA HIS A 216 -21.22 -10.26 17.08
C HIS A 216 -20.11 -10.32 16.02
N ILE A 217 -19.31 -9.27 15.82
CA ILE A 217 -18.25 -9.27 14.79
C ILE A 217 -17.09 -10.23 15.12
N ALA A 218 -16.39 -10.71 14.09
CA ALA A 218 -15.12 -11.43 14.21
C ALA A 218 -14.05 -10.56 14.89
N GLY A 219 -13.92 -9.32 14.42
CA GLY A 219 -13.07 -8.32 15.04
C GLY A 219 -13.05 -6.98 14.31
N LEU A 220 -12.20 -6.09 14.83
CA LEU A 220 -12.00 -4.73 14.35
C LEU A 220 -10.53 -4.59 13.93
N SER A 221 -10.28 -3.99 12.77
CA SER A 221 -8.93 -3.63 12.32
C SER A 221 -8.87 -2.12 12.13
N VAL A 222 -7.88 -1.46 12.70
CA VAL A 222 -7.76 0.00 12.72
C VAL A 222 -6.39 0.41 12.17
N MET A 223 -6.34 1.19 11.09
CA MET A 223 -5.17 2.03 10.83
C MET A 223 -5.25 3.27 11.72
N GLY A 224 -4.19 3.51 12.48
CA GLY A 224 -4.09 4.72 13.30
C GLY A 224 -3.18 4.55 14.50
N GLY A 225 -2.86 5.67 15.12
CA GLY A 225 -2.03 5.76 16.32
C GLY A 225 -0.53 5.62 16.06
N CYS A 226 0.23 5.99 17.07
CA CYS A 226 1.69 5.87 17.10
C CYS A 226 2.14 5.61 18.53
N ILE A 227 3.01 4.62 18.72
CA ILE A 227 3.53 4.22 20.03
C ILE A 227 4.88 4.91 20.27
N GLY A 228 5.79 4.79 19.29
CA GLY A 228 7.13 5.34 19.33
C GLY A 228 8.01 4.69 20.41
N ASN A 229 8.98 5.46 20.91
CA ASN A 229 9.88 5.05 22.00
C ASN A 229 10.61 3.70 21.76
N GLY A 230 10.92 3.38 20.50
CA GLY A 230 11.58 2.13 20.10
C GLY A 230 10.68 0.90 20.09
N PHE A 231 9.35 1.06 20.02
CA PHE A 231 8.41 -0.06 19.91
C PHE A 231 8.67 -0.98 18.70
N THR A 232 9.13 -0.40 17.59
CA THR A 232 9.72 -1.10 16.43
C THR A 232 10.98 -0.35 15.95
N LYS A 233 11.57 -0.83 14.85
CA LYS A 233 12.68 -0.16 14.14
C LYS A 233 12.20 0.78 13.02
N ALA A 234 10.90 1.05 12.92
CA ALA A 234 10.37 1.87 11.85
C ALA A 234 10.83 3.34 11.99
N PRO A 235 11.19 4.02 10.88
CA PRO A 235 11.56 5.43 10.91
C PRO A 235 10.31 6.28 11.12
N LEU A 236 10.20 6.95 12.28
CA LEU A 236 9.08 7.84 12.59
C LEU A 236 9.35 9.32 12.25
N GLY A 237 10.51 9.64 11.68
CA GLY A 237 10.93 10.99 11.29
C GLY A 237 11.54 11.81 12.44
N THR A 238 11.96 13.04 12.14
CA THR A 238 12.48 14.00 13.13
C THR A 238 11.90 15.41 12.96
N ILE A 239 11.88 16.18 14.04
CA ILE A 239 11.59 17.63 14.08
C ILE A 239 12.68 18.28 14.93
N ASP A 240 13.32 19.35 14.44
CA ASP A 240 14.42 20.05 15.13
C ASP A 240 15.53 19.12 15.68
N GLY A 241 15.85 18.06 14.93
CA GLY A 241 16.84 17.05 15.32
C GLY A 241 16.39 16.09 16.44
N ARG A 242 15.12 16.11 16.84
CA ARG A 242 14.51 15.18 17.81
C ARG A 242 13.60 14.19 17.08
N GLN A 243 13.59 12.93 17.52
CA GLN A 243 12.71 11.92 16.96
C GLN A 243 11.25 12.22 17.32
N ARG A 244 10.40 12.40 16.29
CA ARG A 244 8.93 12.51 16.46
C ARG A 244 8.30 11.11 16.55
N ARG A 245 7.06 11.04 17.01
CA ARG A 245 6.29 9.78 17.12
C ARG A 245 5.05 9.78 16.24
N GLY A 246 4.27 10.86 16.27
CA GLY A 246 3.09 11.06 15.42
C GLY A 246 3.43 11.59 14.03
N ASN A 247 2.50 11.50 13.07
CA ASN A 247 2.61 12.14 11.75
C ASN A 247 1.93 13.52 11.70
N TRP A 248 0.93 13.77 12.55
CA TRP A 248 0.23 15.06 12.62
C TRP A 248 0.88 15.99 13.64
N THR A 249 1.00 15.58 14.90
CA THR A 249 1.77 16.29 15.93
C THR A 249 3.09 15.56 16.22
N GLU A 250 3.89 16.05 17.18
CA GLU A 250 5.04 15.30 17.71
C GLU A 250 4.61 13.93 18.29
N PHE A 251 3.40 13.85 18.85
CA PHE A 251 2.95 12.73 19.70
C PHE A 251 1.73 11.96 19.19
N ALA A 252 1.00 12.50 18.22
CA ALA A 252 -0.25 11.94 17.74
C ALA A 252 -0.25 11.70 16.22
N GLU A 253 -0.80 10.55 15.86
CA GLU A 253 -1.13 10.20 14.48
C GLU A 253 -2.47 10.85 14.10
N PHE A 254 -2.64 11.22 12.84
CA PHE A 254 -3.76 11.99 12.30
C PHE A 254 -5.15 11.42 12.64
N ASN A 255 -5.45 10.16 12.33
CA ASN A 255 -6.77 9.56 12.53
C ASN A 255 -7.19 9.54 14.01
N ILE A 256 -6.23 9.31 14.92
CA ILE A 256 -6.47 9.35 16.36
C ILE A 256 -6.50 10.77 16.92
N TYR A 257 -5.72 11.70 16.38
CA TYR A 257 -5.78 13.12 16.76
C TYR A 257 -7.09 13.79 16.35
N SER A 258 -7.63 13.42 15.19
CA SER A 258 -8.80 14.05 14.59
C SER A 258 -10.11 13.75 15.32
N ASP A 259 -10.20 12.60 16.02
CA ASP A 259 -11.26 12.32 17.00
C ASP A 259 -10.72 11.44 18.16
N PRO A 260 -10.04 12.05 19.15
CA PRO A 260 -9.41 11.32 20.23
C PRO A 260 -10.45 10.79 21.22
N GLU A 261 -11.65 11.40 21.29
CA GLU A 261 -12.77 10.89 22.06
C GLU A 261 -13.37 9.62 21.46
N ALA A 262 -13.57 9.56 20.14
CA ALA A 262 -14.01 8.36 19.45
C ALA A 262 -12.99 7.23 19.59
N ALA A 263 -11.70 7.53 19.42
CA ALA A 263 -10.63 6.58 19.66
C ALA A 263 -10.63 6.07 21.12
N ARG A 264 -10.69 6.97 22.11
CA ARG A 264 -10.77 6.62 23.54
C ARG A 264 -11.99 5.74 23.84
N PHE A 265 -13.14 6.01 23.22
CA PHE A 265 -14.34 5.18 23.36
C PHE A 265 -14.15 3.77 22.80
N VAL A 266 -13.60 3.65 21.59
CA VAL A 266 -13.39 2.35 20.90
C VAL A 266 -12.38 1.49 21.66
N PHE A 267 -11.22 2.02 22.06
CA PHE A 267 -10.18 1.22 22.70
C PHE A 267 -10.45 0.89 24.18
N ASN A 268 -11.22 1.73 24.89
CA ASN A 268 -11.65 1.43 26.27
C ASN A 268 -12.80 0.40 26.35
N ASN A 269 -13.46 0.07 25.25
CA ASN A 269 -14.48 -0.98 25.22
C ASN A 269 -13.81 -2.36 25.39
N PRO A 270 -14.04 -3.11 26.48
CA PRO A 270 -13.28 -4.36 26.75
C PRO A 270 -13.56 -5.48 25.74
N THR A 271 -14.73 -5.48 25.11
CA THR A 271 -15.13 -6.47 24.10
C THR A 271 -14.53 -6.15 22.74
N LEU A 272 -14.45 -4.87 22.35
CA LEU A 272 -13.76 -4.47 21.13
C LEU A 272 -12.25 -4.64 21.29
N SER A 273 -11.67 -4.08 22.35
CA SER A 273 -10.22 -4.10 22.63
C SER A 273 -9.59 -5.47 22.40
N ARG A 274 -10.16 -6.54 22.99
CA ARG A 274 -9.68 -7.93 22.85
C ARG A 274 -9.80 -8.53 21.43
N LYS A 275 -10.60 -7.93 20.56
CA LYS A 275 -10.81 -8.29 19.15
C LYS A 275 -10.18 -7.28 18.16
N THR A 276 -9.58 -6.20 18.67
CA THR A 276 -9.00 -5.14 17.83
C THR A 276 -7.57 -5.49 17.44
N THR A 277 -7.23 -5.24 16.18
CA THR A 277 -5.85 -5.13 15.71
C THR A 277 -5.58 -3.68 15.33
N LEU A 278 -4.56 -3.06 15.92
CA LEU A 278 -4.10 -1.71 15.59
C LEU A 278 -2.91 -1.80 14.64
N ILE A 279 -2.92 -0.94 13.62
CA ILE A 279 -1.90 -0.79 12.60
C ILE A 279 -1.33 0.64 12.70
N PRO A 280 -0.40 0.89 13.64
CA PRO A 280 0.14 2.21 13.92
C PRO A 280 1.26 2.61 12.95
N LEU A 281 1.72 3.86 13.05
CA LEU A 281 2.91 4.36 12.32
C LEU A 281 4.14 3.47 12.51
N ASP A 282 4.33 2.92 13.71
CA ASP A 282 5.40 1.98 14.04
C ASP A 282 5.40 0.70 13.17
N LEU A 283 4.28 0.35 12.55
CA LEU A 283 4.17 -0.75 11.59
C LEU A 283 4.14 -0.23 10.15
N THR A 284 3.31 0.77 9.87
CA THR A 284 3.04 1.24 8.50
C THR A 284 4.26 1.93 7.86
N HIS A 285 5.14 2.58 8.65
CA HIS A 285 6.40 3.15 8.17
C HIS A 285 7.46 2.09 7.79
N GLN A 286 7.15 0.79 7.93
CA GLN A 286 7.96 -0.31 7.38
C GLN A 286 7.52 -0.70 5.96
N PHE A 287 6.35 -0.24 5.51
CA PHE A 287 5.76 -0.57 4.21
C PHE A 287 5.89 0.63 3.26
N LEU A 288 7.11 0.81 2.76
CA LEU A 288 7.46 1.95 1.91
C LEU A 288 7.31 1.61 0.43
N ALA A 289 6.80 2.57 -0.33
CA ALA A 289 6.62 2.46 -1.76
C ALA A 289 7.87 2.92 -2.53
N THR A 290 8.89 2.05 -2.48
CA THR A 290 10.20 2.26 -3.12
C THR A 290 10.12 2.35 -4.64
N GLU A 291 11.21 2.77 -5.30
CA GLU A 291 11.30 2.79 -6.77
C GLU A 291 10.99 1.42 -7.41
N ASP A 292 11.41 0.33 -6.77
CA ASP A 292 11.11 -1.04 -7.19
C ASP A 292 9.60 -1.34 -7.13
N VAL A 293 8.91 -0.83 -6.10
CA VAL A 293 7.45 -0.92 -5.94
C VAL A 293 6.75 -0.06 -6.98
N LYS A 294 7.13 1.21 -7.12
CA LYS A 294 6.56 2.14 -8.12
C LYS A 294 6.64 1.58 -9.54
N PHE A 295 7.78 1.01 -9.90
CA PHE A 295 7.96 0.29 -11.16
C PHE A 295 7.03 -0.94 -11.26
N GLY A 296 6.91 -1.73 -10.19
CA GLY A 296 6.02 -2.88 -10.10
C GLY A 296 4.53 -2.52 -10.22
N LEU A 297 4.11 -1.36 -9.72
CA LEU A 297 2.74 -0.85 -9.87
C LEU A 297 2.45 -0.47 -11.33
N LEU A 298 3.35 0.27 -11.98
CA LEU A 298 3.21 0.71 -13.38
C LEU A 298 3.21 -0.44 -14.40
N PHE A 299 4.15 -1.37 -14.28
CA PHE A 299 4.41 -2.37 -15.33
C PHE A 299 4.05 -3.81 -14.92
N GLY A 300 3.76 -4.04 -13.64
CA GLY A 300 3.60 -5.37 -13.06
C GLY A 300 4.92 -5.97 -12.59
N SER A 301 4.87 -6.72 -11.49
CA SER A 301 6.03 -7.34 -10.83
C SER A 301 6.90 -8.22 -11.75
N HIS A 302 6.30 -8.76 -12.83
CA HIS A 302 6.94 -9.65 -13.80
C HIS A 302 7.54 -8.93 -15.02
N ALA A 303 7.33 -7.62 -15.19
CA ALA A 303 7.78 -6.88 -16.37
C ALA A 303 9.31 -6.73 -16.47
N ARG A 304 10.03 -6.85 -15.36
CA ARG A 304 11.51 -6.85 -15.33
C ARG A 304 12.18 -7.95 -16.19
N MET A 305 11.40 -8.90 -16.73
CA MET A 305 11.90 -9.90 -17.69
C MET A 305 11.77 -9.48 -19.17
N ARG A 306 11.26 -8.29 -19.48
CA ARG A 306 11.16 -7.74 -20.85
C ARG A 306 12.15 -6.58 -21.02
N ASN A 307 12.59 -6.34 -22.26
CA ASN A 307 13.38 -5.14 -22.59
C ASN A 307 12.54 -3.87 -22.35
N GLU A 308 13.24 -2.71 -22.29
CA GLU A 308 12.80 -1.33 -22.00
C GLU A 308 11.29 -1.06 -21.78
N PRO A 309 10.90 -0.41 -20.66
CA PRO A 309 9.50 -0.20 -20.29
C PRO A 309 8.74 0.65 -21.33
N ASP A 310 7.72 0.04 -21.94
CA ASP A 310 6.80 0.72 -22.85
C ASP A 310 5.68 1.40 -22.07
N LEU A 311 5.76 2.73 -21.94
CA LEU A 311 4.75 3.56 -21.27
C LEU A 311 3.37 3.49 -21.94
N SER A 312 3.27 3.12 -23.22
CA SER A 312 1.99 2.94 -23.91
C SER A 312 1.27 1.64 -23.50
N SER A 313 1.96 0.74 -22.79
CA SER A 313 1.38 -0.49 -22.24
C SER A 313 0.79 -0.35 -20.84
N VAL A 314 1.00 0.81 -20.17
CA VAL A 314 0.48 1.07 -18.82
C VAL A 314 -1.03 1.36 -18.89
N SER A 315 -1.83 0.58 -18.17
CA SER A 315 -3.28 0.81 -18.08
C SER A 315 -3.61 2.05 -17.24
N THR A 316 -4.74 2.70 -17.52
CA THR A 316 -5.21 3.87 -16.76
C THR A 316 -5.35 3.59 -15.26
N VAL A 317 -5.71 2.36 -14.88
CA VAL A 317 -5.79 1.97 -13.46
C VAL A 317 -4.40 1.85 -12.82
N ARG A 318 -3.40 1.26 -13.49
CA ARG A 318 -2.02 1.25 -12.97
C ARG A 318 -1.45 2.67 -12.86
N ARG A 319 -1.72 3.50 -13.87
CA ARG A 319 -1.32 4.91 -13.87
C ARG A 319 -1.98 5.69 -12.73
N LEU A 320 -3.27 5.47 -12.44
CA LEU A 320 -3.97 6.05 -11.28
C LEU A 320 -3.24 5.73 -9.97
N PHE A 321 -3.02 4.45 -9.68
CA PHE A 321 -2.37 4.04 -8.43
C PHE A 321 -0.90 4.48 -8.33
N PHE A 322 -0.20 4.64 -9.45
CA PHE A 322 1.13 5.26 -9.47
C PHE A 322 1.07 6.78 -9.21
N GLU A 323 0.21 7.53 -9.92
CA GLU A 323 0.08 8.98 -9.77
C GLU A 323 -0.30 9.38 -8.34
N VAL A 324 -1.33 8.71 -7.80
CA VAL A 324 -1.80 8.84 -6.42
C VAL A 324 -0.66 8.64 -5.41
N LEU A 325 0.18 7.62 -5.61
CA LEU A 325 1.30 7.35 -4.71
C LEU A 325 2.48 8.30 -4.90
N THR A 326 2.76 8.73 -6.13
CA THR A 326 3.88 9.64 -6.43
C THR A 326 3.64 11.06 -5.89
N PHE A 327 2.38 11.49 -5.75
CA PHE A 327 2.04 12.74 -5.06
C PHE A 327 2.55 12.77 -3.60
N PHE A 328 2.62 11.61 -2.94
CA PHE A 328 3.06 11.47 -1.54
C PHE A 328 4.56 11.59 -1.39
N ALA A 329 5.30 11.12 -2.39
CA ALA A 329 6.74 10.89 -2.28
C ALA A 329 7.51 12.17 -1.96
N LYS A 330 7.13 13.31 -2.56
CA LYS A 330 7.76 14.60 -2.29
C LYS A 330 7.47 15.06 -0.85
N THR A 331 6.20 15.10 -0.47
CA THR A 331 5.75 15.57 0.84
C THR A 331 6.35 14.75 1.98
N TYR A 332 6.47 13.43 1.80
CA TYR A 332 7.07 12.56 2.81
C TYR A 332 8.60 12.62 2.87
N ALA A 333 9.28 12.85 1.74
CA ALA A 333 10.71 13.13 1.73
C ALA A 333 11.04 14.48 2.40
N GLU A 334 10.19 15.50 2.23
CA GLU A 334 10.40 16.85 2.79
C GLU A 334 10.00 16.95 4.28
N MET A 335 8.93 16.29 4.73
CA MET A 335 8.40 16.45 6.11
C MET A 335 8.72 15.31 7.08
N PHE A 336 9.08 14.13 6.60
CA PHE A 336 9.30 12.94 7.46
C PHE A 336 10.67 12.27 7.28
N ASP A 337 11.56 12.83 6.44
CA ASP A 337 12.89 12.28 6.14
C ASP A 337 12.84 10.88 5.47
N LEU A 338 11.69 10.52 4.87
CA LEU A 338 11.45 9.21 4.27
C LEU A 338 11.81 9.17 2.78
N HIS A 339 13.10 9.31 2.49
CA HIS A 339 13.62 9.34 1.12
C HIS A 339 13.50 8.02 0.33
N ALA A 340 13.28 6.89 1.00
CA ALA A 340 13.16 5.59 0.33
C ALA A 340 11.83 5.42 -0.42
N GLY A 341 10.84 6.29 -0.19
CA GLY A 341 9.49 6.23 -0.73
C GLY A 341 8.45 6.49 0.37
N PRO A 342 7.24 6.95 0.01
CA PRO A 342 6.19 7.22 0.99
C PRO A 342 5.70 5.91 1.63
N PRO A 343 5.29 5.93 2.91
CA PRO A 343 4.54 4.83 3.51
C PRO A 343 3.17 4.70 2.85
N THR A 344 2.55 3.52 2.96
CA THR A 344 1.18 3.29 2.48
C THR A 344 0.40 2.59 3.60
N HIS A 345 -0.37 3.35 4.38
CA HIS A 345 -0.77 2.92 5.71
C HIS A 345 -1.95 1.94 5.68
N ASP A 346 -3.03 2.36 5.07
CA ASP A 346 -4.36 1.72 5.12
C ASP A 346 -4.48 0.29 4.59
N PRO A 347 -3.85 -0.13 3.46
CA PRO A 347 -4.02 -1.49 2.96
C PRO A 347 -3.52 -2.56 3.94
N LEU A 348 -2.68 -2.18 4.92
CA LEU A 348 -2.22 -3.09 5.98
C LEU A 348 -3.34 -3.47 6.96
N ALA A 349 -4.27 -2.55 7.27
CA ALA A 349 -5.45 -2.83 8.10
C ALA A 349 -6.44 -3.77 7.41
N VAL A 350 -6.50 -3.76 6.07
CA VAL A 350 -7.25 -4.76 5.28
C VAL A 350 -6.48 -6.09 5.22
N ALA A 351 -5.16 -6.06 4.96
CA ALA A 351 -4.34 -7.26 4.76
C ALA A 351 -4.24 -8.15 6.01
N VAL A 352 -4.10 -7.57 7.21
CA VAL A 352 -3.88 -8.31 8.46
C VAL A 352 -5.00 -9.29 8.80
N ILE A 353 -6.22 -9.04 8.30
CA ILE A 353 -7.42 -9.86 8.55
C ILE A 353 -7.32 -11.24 7.90
N PHE A 354 -6.90 -11.29 6.63
CA PHE A 354 -6.92 -12.51 5.82
C PHE A 354 -5.53 -13.05 5.49
N ARG A 355 -4.48 -12.26 5.70
CA ARG A 355 -3.06 -12.64 5.60
C ARG A 355 -2.27 -12.35 6.88
N PRO A 356 -2.73 -12.81 8.07
CA PRO A 356 -1.98 -12.64 9.32
C PRO A 356 -0.61 -13.32 9.30
N ASP A 357 -0.37 -14.26 8.37
CA ASP A 357 0.93 -14.89 8.12
C ASP A 357 2.00 -13.93 7.60
N LEU A 358 1.61 -12.76 7.08
CA LEU A 358 2.51 -11.71 6.60
C LEU A 358 2.92 -10.70 7.69
N PHE A 359 2.48 -10.89 8.95
CA PHE A 359 2.69 -9.96 10.05
C PHE A 359 3.38 -10.64 11.25
N TYR A 360 4.30 -9.93 11.91
CA TYR A 360 5.05 -10.42 13.06
C TYR A 360 4.53 -9.74 14.33
N CYS A 361 4.04 -10.52 15.29
CA CYS A 361 3.38 -10.00 16.51
C CYS A 361 4.24 -10.13 17.78
N ASN A 362 5.55 -10.34 17.66
CA ASN A 362 6.47 -10.48 18.80
C ASN A 362 7.74 -9.62 18.67
N SER A 363 8.36 -9.29 19.81
CA SER A 363 9.63 -8.55 19.93
C SER A 363 10.76 -9.05 19.03
N ASP A 364 10.80 -10.36 18.81
CA ASP A 364 11.95 -11.03 18.16
C ASP A 364 11.83 -11.04 16.63
N GLY A 365 10.72 -10.51 16.07
CA GLY A 365 10.51 -10.35 14.63
C GLY A 365 10.40 -11.68 13.85
N ALA A 366 10.07 -12.78 14.54
CA ALA A 366 10.09 -14.12 13.97
C ALA A 366 8.69 -14.57 13.52
N ALA A 367 8.52 -14.78 12.22
CA ALA A 367 7.33 -15.40 11.64
C ALA A 367 7.03 -16.75 12.31
N GLY A 368 5.78 -16.96 12.74
CA GLY A 368 5.33 -18.21 13.37
C GLY A 368 5.63 -18.35 14.87
N SER A 369 6.09 -17.29 15.54
CA SER A 369 6.11 -17.24 17.02
C SER A 369 4.70 -17.38 17.61
N SER A 370 4.58 -18.16 18.69
CA SER A 370 3.30 -18.43 19.37
C SER A 370 2.91 -17.37 20.40
N GLN A 371 3.75 -16.36 20.64
CA GLN A 371 3.40 -15.25 21.52
C GLN A 371 2.67 -14.15 20.75
N ASP A 372 1.35 -14.16 20.92
CA ASP A 372 0.42 -13.17 20.40
C ASP A 372 0.38 -11.98 21.38
N GLU A 373 1.33 -11.02 21.25
CA GLU A 373 1.45 -9.90 22.18
C GLU A 373 0.15 -9.07 22.23
N ARG A 374 -0.14 -8.54 23.42
CA ARG A 374 -1.37 -7.80 23.72
C ARG A 374 -1.07 -6.54 24.49
N PHE A 375 -1.84 -5.50 24.19
CA PHE A 375 -1.62 -4.16 24.74
C PHE A 375 -2.91 -3.59 25.29
N GLU A 376 -2.85 -3.04 26.50
CA GLU A 376 -3.83 -2.09 26.99
C GLU A 376 -3.49 -0.73 26.37
N LEU A 377 -4.49 -0.08 25.77
CA LEU A 377 -4.31 1.21 25.09
C LEU A 377 -4.98 2.32 25.89
N GLU A 378 -4.26 3.41 26.05
CA GLU A 378 -4.73 4.67 26.63
C GLU A 378 -4.59 5.75 25.55
N ILE A 379 -5.71 6.38 25.19
CA ILE A 379 -5.74 7.54 24.29
C ILE A 379 -5.83 8.80 25.15
N VAL A 380 -4.83 9.67 25.03
CA VAL A 380 -4.80 10.96 25.72
C VAL A 380 -5.76 11.92 25.02
N THR A 381 -6.85 12.30 25.69
CA THR A 381 -7.79 13.32 25.19
C THR A 381 -7.48 14.70 25.76
N GLU A 382 -6.81 14.75 26.90
CA GLU A 382 -6.46 15.96 27.62
C GLU A 382 -5.34 16.73 26.88
N GLY A 383 -5.59 17.98 26.51
CA GLY A 383 -4.62 18.84 25.82
C GLY A 383 -5.27 19.90 24.95
N GLN A 384 -4.45 20.70 24.27
CA GLN A 384 -4.92 21.61 23.21
C GLN A 384 -5.14 20.84 21.89
N HIS A 385 -5.95 21.41 21.00
CA HIS A 385 -6.26 20.89 19.67
C HIS A 385 -6.52 22.06 18.71
N GLY A 386 -6.35 21.85 17.42
CA GLY A 386 -6.53 22.84 16.36
C GLY A 386 -5.25 23.60 16.00
N ALA A 387 -5.39 24.66 15.21
CA ALA A 387 -4.32 25.27 14.42
C ALA A 387 -3.01 25.58 15.17
N ALA A 388 -3.06 26.04 16.43
CA ALA A 388 -1.85 26.37 17.21
C ALA A 388 -1.05 25.14 17.69
N VAL A 389 -1.67 23.96 17.72
CA VAL A 389 -0.95 22.68 17.92
C VAL A 389 -0.38 22.18 16.61
N GLU A 390 -1.12 22.39 15.52
CA GLU A 390 -0.80 21.93 14.16
C GLU A 390 0.35 22.72 13.54
N SER A 391 0.47 24.01 13.85
CA SER A 391 1.63 24.85 13.51
C SER A 391 2.87 24.58 14.38
N GLY A 392 2.75 23.75 15.42
CA GLY A 392 3.82 23.49 16.38
C GLY A 392 4.06 24.60 17.41
N GLU A 393 3.24 25.66 17.45
CA GLU A 393 3.33 26.72 18.47
C GLU A 393 3.08 26.19 19.89
N ILE A 394 2.23 25.17 20.03
CA ILE A 394 1.88 24.55 21.30
C ILE A 394 2.07 23.02 21.23
N ALA A 395 3.00 22.50 22.02
CA ALA A 395 3.12 21.06 22.22
C ALA A 395 1.88 20.52 22.95
N SER A 396 1.22 19.51 22.36
CA SER A 396 0.05 18.85 22.93
C SER A 396 0.15 17.33 22.80
N HIS A 397 -0.14 16.62 23.89
CA HIS A 397 -0.25 15.16 23.91
C HIS A 397 -1.63 14.65 23.49
N CYS A 398 -2.57 15.53 23.16
CA CYS A 398 -3.89 15.14 22.67
C CYS A 398 -3.76 14.24 21.42
N GLY A 399 -4.49 13.13 21.39
CA GLY A 399 -4.39 12.09 20.35
C GLY A 399 -3.21 11.12 20.52
N GLN A 400 -2.35 11.28 21.54
CA GLN A 400 -1.26 10.32 21.77
C GLN A 400 -1.84 8.95 22.14
N THR A 401 -1.38 7.91 21.44
CA THR A 401 -1.65 6.51 21.77
C THR A 401 -0.56 5.99 22.72
N ILE A 402 -0.95 5.50 23.89
CA ILE A 402 -0.05 4.87 24.86
C ILE A 402 -0.39 3.38 24.93
N ALA A 403 0.54 2.52 24.49
CA ALA A 403 0.41 1.07 24.61
C ALA A 403 1.20 0.54 25.81
N ARG A 404 0.55 -0.27 26.65
CA ARG A 404 1.16 -0.97 27.79
C ARG A 404 1.03 -2.47 27.57
N ALA A 405 2.16 -3.19 27.56
CA ALA A 405 2.17 -4.63 27.33
C ALA A 405 1.41 -5.37 28.44
N VAL A 406 0.46 -6.21 28.06
CA VAL A 406 -0.33 -7.07 28.95
C VAL A 406 0.45 -8.38 29.19
N PRO A 407 0.44 -8.95 30.41
CA PRO A 407 1.03 -10.27 30.66
C PRO A 407 0.52 -11.35 29.71
N ALA A 408 1.38 -12.31 29.37
CA ALA A 408 1.07 -13.38 28.42
C ALA A 408 -0.24 -14.11 28.76
N GLY A 409 -1.14 -14.23 27.78
CA GLY A 409 -2.48 -14.81 27.94
C GLY A 409 -3.56 -13.82 28.40
N GLY A 410 -3.21 -12.56 28.69
CA GLY A 410 -4.18 -11.50 28.95
C GLY A 410 -4.90 -11.02 27.68
N LEU A 411 -5.99 -10.27 27.89
CA LEU A 411 -6.79 -9.67 26.82
C LEU A 411 -6.32 -8.23 26.54
N GLY A 412 -6.49 -7.77 25.30
CA GLY A 412 -6.14 -6.41 24.87
C GLY A 412 -6.06 -6.30 23.35
N VAL A 413 -5.53 -5.18 22.87
CA VAL A 413 -5.36 -4.92 21.43
C VAL A 413 -4.13 -5.67 20.91
N ARG A 414 -4.24 -6.25 19.71
CA ARG A 414 -3.09 -6.79 18.95
C ARG A 414 -2.39 -5.64 18.23
N ILE A 415 -1.07 -5.55 18.34
CA ILE A 415 -0.25 -4.63 17.52
C ILE A 415 0.87 -5.44 16.87
N PRO A 416 0.89 -5.61 15.53
CA PRO A 416 2.04 -6.22 14.87
C PRO A 416 3.26 -5.29 14.93
N ARG A 417 4.44 -5.87 15.14
CA ARG A 417 5.73 -5.17 15.20
C ARG A 417 6.48 -5.12 13.87
N GLY A 418 6.07 -5.92 12.89
CA GLY A 418 6.68 -5.95 11.57
C GLY A 418 5.86 -6.75 10.57
N LEU A 419 6.33 -6.76 9.32
CA LEU A 419 5.59 -7.31 8.18
C LEU A 419 6.52 -7.86 7.10
N ASN A 420 5.95 -8.64 6.18
CA ASN A 420 6.58 -9.05 4.92
C ASN A 420 6.12 -8.10 3.80
N ASP A 421 6.81 -6.97 3.71
CA ASP A 421 6.58 -5.88 2.76
C ASP A 421 6.49 -6.37 1.31
N LYS A 422 7.44 -7.20 0.88
CA LYS A 422 7.50 -7.73 -0.49
C LYS A 422 6.25 -8.55 -0.83
N ALA A 423 5.80 -9.43 0.06
CA ALA A 423 4.60 -10.24 -0.17
C ALA A 423 3.30 -9.42 -0.15
N LEU A 424 3.28 -8.33 0.63
CA LEU A 424 2.15 -7.38 0.67
C LEU A 424 2.08 -6.53 -0.62
N TRP A 425 3.22 -6.08 -1.16
CA TRP A 425 3.26 -5.40 -2.46
C TRP A 425 2.91 -6.35 -3.62
N GLU A 426 3.36 -7.61 -3.59
CA GLU A 426 2.93 -8.66 -4.55
C GLU A 426 1.42 -8.91 -4.51
N LEU A 427 0.79 -8.82 -3.32
CA LEU A 427 -0.65 -8.94 -3.14
C LEU A 427 -1.43 -7.75 -3.73
N ILE A 428 -0.96 -6.52 -3.52
CA ILE A 428 -1.52 -5.30 -4.15
C ILE A 428 -1.40 -5.39 -5.68
N GLU A 429 -0.24 -5.78 -6.20
CA GLU A 429 -0.03 -5.94 -7.64
C GLU A 429 -0.94 -7.02 -8.22
N SER A 430 -1.16 -8.14 -7.50
CA SER A 430 -2.15 -9.15 -7.88
C SER A 430 -3.56 -8.58 -8.03
N CYS A 431 -3.94 -7.62 -7.17
CA CYS A 431 -5.23 -6.93 -7.24
C CYS A 431 -5.35 -5.97 -8.42
N LEU A 432 -4.28 -5.23 -8.77
CA LEU A 432 -4.21 -4.47 -10.03
C LEU A 432 -4.34 -5.40 -11.25
N SER A 433 -3.53 -6.46 -11.30
CA SER A 433 -3.58 -7.49 -12.35
C SER A 433 -4.94 -8.19 -12.46
N ARG A 434 -5.73 -8.31 -11.39
CA ARG A 434 -7.13 -8.80 -11.43
C ARG A 434 -8.08 -7.75 -12.00
N THR A 435 -7.86 -6.49 -11.65
CA THR A 435 -8.68 -5.35 -12.08
C THR A 435 -8.55 -5.13 -13.59
N GLU A 436 -7.33 -5.13 -14.13
CA GLU A 436 -7.07 -5.00 -15.57
C GLU A 436 -7.78 -6.10 -16.37
N ARG A 437 -7.65 -7.35 -15.94
CA ARG A 437 -8.32 -8.50 -16.57
C ARG A 437 -9.84 -8.39 -16.53
N HIS A 438 -10.40 -7.94 -15.41
CA HIS A 438 -11.84 -7.72 -15.27
C HIS A 438 -12.36 -6.59 -16.18
N MET A 439 -11.55 -5.54 -16.38
CA MET A 439 -11.89 -4.42 -17.27
C MET A 439 -11.53 -4.67 -18.75
N GLY A 440 -10.96 -5.84 -19.08
CA GLY A 440 -10.53 -6.16 -20.45
C GLY A 440 -9.30 -5.37 -20.94
N LEU A 441 -8.53 -4.79 -20.01
CA LEU A 441 -7.36 -3.93 -20.27
C LEU A 441 -6.05 -4.73 -20.39
N GLU A 442 -6.10 -6.03 -20.70
CA GLU A 442 -4.90 -6.85 -20.87
C GLU A 442 -3.96 -6.29 -21.95
N ILE A 443 -2.67 -6.22 -21.63
CA ILE A 443 -1.61 -5.93 -22.59
C ILE A 443 -1.73 -6.91 -23.77
N ARG A 444 -1.72 -6.39 -25.01
CA ARG A 444 -1.98 -7.14 -26.27
C ARG A 444 -1.01 -8.31 -26.59
N GLY A 445 -0.15 -8.73 -25.66
CA GLY A 445 0.85 -9.78 -25.83
C GLY A 445 0.40 -11.22 -25.52
N GLU A 446 -0.74 -11.46 -24.87
CA GLU A 446 -1.14 -12.82 -24.41
C GLU A 446 -2.32 -13.45 -25.17
N ARG A 447 -2.50 -13.09 -26.45
CA ARG A 447 -3.23 -14.00 -27.36
C ARG A 447 -2.40 -15.27 -27.56
N ARG A 448 -2.75 -16.33 -26.83
CA ARG A 448 -2.36 -17.71 -27.21
C ARG A 448 -2.69 -17.90 -28.69
N GLU A 449 -1.72 -18.41 -29.46
CA GLU A 449 -1.92 -18.78 -30.86
C GLU A 449 -3.01 -19.85 -30.96
N ALA A 450 -4.25 -19.42 -31.22
CA ALA A 450 -5.32 -20.30 -31.62
C ALA A 450 -5.02 -20.76 -33.05
N SER A 451 -4.63 -22.03 -33.18
CA SER A 451 -4.25 -22.66 -34.45
C SER A 451 -5.31 -22.44 -35.54
N GLY A 452 -4.88 -21.84 -36.65
CA GLY A 452 -5.77 -21.14 -37.55
C GLY A 452 -6.77 -21.94 -38.39
N THR A 453 -7.69 -21.19 -38.97
CA THR A 453 -8.03 -21.29 -40.40
C THR A 453 -8.60 -19.95 -40.86
N GLN A 454 -7.99 -19.32 -41.87
CA GLN A 454 -8.57 -18.15 -42.53
C GLN A 454 -9.56 -18.58 -43.61
N PRO A 455 -10.59 -17.76 -43.88
CA PRO A 455 -11.08 -17.56 -45.23
C PRO A 455 -10.80 -16.12 -45.72
N ILE A 456 -10.30 -16.03 -46.95
CA ILE A 456 -10.01 -14.80 -47.68
C ILE A 456 -11.31 -14.02 -47.98
N ARG A 457 -11.34 -12.71 -47.74
CA ARG A 457 -12.20 -11.76 -48.47
C ARG A 457 -11.48 -10.44 -48.75
N GLN A 458 -11.91 -9.79 -49.84
CA GLN A 458 -11.18 -8.75 -50.57
C GLN A 458 -11.38 -7.34 -50.00
N ASN A 459 -10.44 -6.46 -50.32
CA ASN A 459 -10.51 -5.01 -50.07
C ASN A 459 -11.78 -4.39 -50.67
N VAL A 460 -12.37 -3.45 -49.93
CA VAL A 460 -12.96 -2.24 -50.53
C VAL A 460 -12.38 -1.05 -49.77
N ASP A 461 -11.93 -0.07 -50.53
CA ASP A 461 -11.22 1.12 -50.07
C ASP A 461 -12.20 2.30 -49.95
N THR A 462 -12.25 2.95 -48.78
CA THR A 462 -12.83 4.28 -48.58
C THR A 462 -12.08 4.98 -47.45
N GLY A 463 -11.12 5.83 -47.79
CA GLY A 463 -10.30 6.54 -46.81
C GLY A 463 -11.05 7.68 -46.09
N GLN A 464 -10.64 7.92 -44.85
CA GLN A 464 -10.62 9.25 -44.23
C GLN A 464 -9.38 9.31 -43.33
N GLU A 465 -8.63 10.42 -43.39
CA GLU A 465 -7.21 10.45 -43.02
C GLU A 465 -6.97 10.60 -41.50
N ASP A 466 -6.04 9.82 -40.97
CA ASP A 466 -5.51 9.95 -39.61
C ASP A 466 -4.58 11.16 -39.47
N MET A 467 -4.84 12.01 -38.47
CA MET A 467 -3.86 12.99 -37.97
C MET A 467 -2.97 12.36 -36.89
N VAL A 468 -2.07 11.47 -37.31
CA VAL A 468 -0.98 10.94 -36.47
C VAL A 468 0.36 11.32 -37.10
N SER A 469 1.06 12.31 -36.53
CA SER A 469 2.47 12.52 -36.89
C SER A 469 3.30 13.13 -35.75
N LEU A 470 4.53 12.62 -35.60
CA LEU A 470 5.62 13.04 -34.70
C LEU A 470 5.39 12.93 -33.18
N VAL A 471 5.62 11.72 -32.67
CA VAL A 471 6.60 11.55 -31.57
C VAL A 471 7.77 10.76 -32.14
N ARG A 472 8.95 11.38 -32.22
CA ARG A 472 10.19 10.68 -32.61
C ARG A 472 10.68 9.87 -31.40
N GLY A 473 11.17 8.66 -31.65
CA GLY A 473 11.72 7.80 -30.60
C GLY A 473 12.88 8.48 -29.87
N GLY A 474 12.65 8.77 -28.60
CA GLY A 474 13.66 9.00 -27.58
C GLY A 474 13.27 8.18 -26.35
N ASN A 475 14.25 7.58 -25.68
CA ASN A 475 13.98 6.76 -24.50
C ASN A 475 13.57 7.69 -23.36
N VAL A 476 12.34 7.54 -22.88
CA VAL A 476 11.79 8.29 -21.74
C VAL A 476 12.00 7.45 -20.48
N THR A 477 12.93 7.88 -19.63
CA THR A 477 13.18 7.31 -18.30
C THR A 477 11.98 7.52 -17.36
N LEU A 478 11.93 6.79 -16.24
CA LEU A 478 10.88 7.00 -15.21
C LEU A 478 10.83 8.47 -14.76
N SER A 479 12.00 9.08 -14.56
CA SER A 479 12.16 10.51 -14.25
C SER A 479 11.62 11.46 -15.32
N GLU A 480 11.72 11.11 -16.60
CA GLU A 480 11.14 11.91 -17.69
C GLU A 480 9.63 11.67 -17.83
N PHE A 481 9.13 10.48 -17.49
CA PHE A 481 7.69 10.22 -17.40
C PHE A 481 7.07 11.04 -16.27
N GLU A 482 7.63 10.99 -15.05
CA GLU A 482 7.22 11.80 -13.90
C GLU A 482 7.18 13.30 -14.29
N ALA A 483 8.25 13.83 -14.90
CA ALA A 483 8.27 15.21 -15.41
C ALA A 483 7.18 15.50 -16.47
N SER A 484 6.87 14.54 -17.35
CA SER A 484 5.88 14.71 -18.42
C SER A 484 4.42 14.72 -17.93
N THR A 485 4.14 14.19 -16.73
CA THR A 485 2.77 14.14 -16.17
C THR A 485 2.24 15.48 -15.66
N GLY A 486 3.10 16.51 -15.56
CA GLY A 486 2.69 17.85 -15.11
C GLY A 486 2.46 17.97 -13.60
N LEU A 487 2.91 16.99 -12.80
CA LEU A 487 2.76 16.92 -11.33
C LEU A 487 3.58 17.95 -10.54
N MET A 488 3.97 19.08 -11.15
CA MET A 488 4.65 20.17 -10.45
C MET A 488 3.75 21.41 -10.35
N PRO A 489 3.04 21.59 -9.21
CA PRO A 489 2.55 22.91 -8.84
C PRO A 489 3.75 23.80 -8.48
N ASP A 490 3.87 24.93 -9.19
CA ASP A 490 4.93 25.92 -8.98
C ASP A 490 4.59 26.78 -7.73
N ILE A 491 4.78 26.21 -6.54
CA ILE A 491 4.51 26.88 -5.25
C ILE A 491 5.63 27.89 -4.97
N LYS A 492 5.62 29.00 -5.71
CA LYS A 492 6.45 30.19 -5.48
C LYS A 492 5.62 31.47 -5.63
N GLY A 493 4.95 31.86 -4.55
CA GLY A 493 4.26 33.14 -4.44
C GLY A 493 4.02 33.51 -2.97
N PRO A 494 4.39 34.73 -2.51
CA PRO A 494 4.27 35.07 -1.09
C PRO A 494 2.84 35.44 -0.71
N MET A 495 2.40 34.99 0.47
CA MET A 495 1.21 35.54 1.13
C MET A 495 1.42 37.04 1.36
N LYS A 496 0.58 37.87 0.73
CA LYS A 496 0.53 39.31 0.97
C LYS A 496 -0.59 39.63 1.93
N ASP A 497 -0.27 39.73 3.21
CA ASP A 497 -1.20 40.26 4.20
C ASP A 497 -1.54 41.73 3.93
N LYS A 498 -2.82 42.06 4.11
CA LYS A 498 -3.34 43.42 4.04
C LYS A 498 -3.68 43.91 5.45
N GLY A 499 -2.83 44.79 5.98
CA GLY A 499 -3.20 45.79 6.98
C GLY A 499 -3.21 45.31 8.45
N GLY A 500 -2.21 45.77 9.21
CA GLY A 500 -2.12 45.59 10.66
C GLY A 500 -0.90 46.36 11.17
N GLU A 501 -1.13 47.35 12.03
CA GLU A 501 -0.23 48.45 12.39
C GLU A 501 1.21 48.11 12.86
N PHE A 502 2.11 49.08 12.66
CA PHE A 502 3.52 49.04 13.08
C PHE A 502 3.69 48.90 14.61
N LEU A 503 4.56 47.97 15.03
CA LEU A 503 5.31 48.08 16.28
C LEU A 503 6.77 47.69 16.04
N GLN A 504 7.64 48.70 15.94
CA GLN A 504 9.09 48.51 15.93
C GLN A 504 9.57 48.08 17.32
N THR A 505 10.31 46.97 17.42
CA THR A 505 11.40 46.83 18.41
C THR A 505 12.55 45.99 17.88
N ASN A 506 13.78 46.44 18.16
CA ASN A 506 15.02 45.81 17.73
C ASN A 506 15.30 44.49 18.46
N LYS A 507 15.93 43.52 17.77
CA LYS A 507 17.11 42.80 18.30
C LYS A 507 17.82 41.96 17.22
N GLU A 508 18.76 42.58 16.51
CA GLU A 508 19.92 41.83 16.02
C GLU A 508 20.85 41.53 17.20
N LYS A 509 21.16 40.25 17.43
CA LYS A 509 22.44 39.72 17.95
C LYS A 509 22.32 38.23 18.31
N SER A 510 22.75 37.35 17.39
CA SER A 510 23.86 36.43 17.61
C SER A 510 23.83 35.27 16.60
N LEU A 511 24.79 35.23 15.68
CA LEU A 511 25.52 34.02 15.25
C LEU A 511 26.69 34.49 14.38
N GLY A 512 27.89 34.01 14.68
CA GLY A 512 29.14 34.59 14.16
C GLY A 512 29.54 34.06 12.79
N VAL A 513 28.98 34.61 11.73
CA VAL A 513 29.49 34.44 10.35
C VAL A 513 30.31 35.67 9.98
N LYS A 514 31.57 35.50 9.55
CA LYS A 514 32.38 36.61 9.03
C LYS A 514 31.76 37.14 7.73
N PRO A 515 31.69 38.46 7.50
CA PRO A 515 31.26 38.99 6.21
C PRO A 515 32.26 38.59 5.11
N ARG A 516 31.72 38.27 3.92
CA ARG A 516 32.50 37.89 2.73
C ARG A 516 33.43 39.03 2.30
N ASP A 517 34.69 38.71 2.02
CA ASP A 517 35.64 39.65 1.42
C ASP A 517 35.48 39.64 -0.12
N LEU A 518 34.99 40.75 -0.67
CA LEU A 518 34.68 40.89 -2.11
C LEU A 518 35.92 41.24 -2.97
N SER A 519 37.13 40.95 -2.47
CA SER A 519 38.40 41.27 -3.16
C SER A 519 39.16 40.04 -3.70
N MET A 520 38.65 38.83 -3.49
CA MET A 520 39.27 37.58 -3.96
C MET A 520 38.86 37.21 -5.39
N SER A 521 39.76 36.55 -6.13
CA SER A 521 39.47 36.02 -7.46
C SER A 521 38.87 34.62 -7.39
N GLU A 522 37.99 34.26 -8.33
CA GLU A 522 37.25 32.98 -8.34
C GLU A 522 38.18 31.75 -8.19
N SER A 523 39.33 31.76 -8.86
CA SER A 523 40.33 30.68 -8.79
C SER A 523 41.03 30.53 -7.43
N GLN A 524 40.89 31.50 -6.52
CA GLN A 524 41.37 31.41 -5.15
C GLN A 524 40.25 30.99 -4.19
N GLN A 525 38.99 31.25 -4.56
CA GLN A 525 37.80 30.81 -3.83
C GLN A 525 37.65 29.28 -3.90
N GLU A 526 37.76 28.71 -5.11
CA GLU A 526 37.69 27.26 -5.34
C GLU A 526 38.75 26.48 -4.54
N ALA A 527 39.92 27.07 -4.30
CA ALA A 527 41.02 26.44 -3.58
C ALA A 527 40.85 26.41 -2.04
N GLU A 528 40.04 27.30 -1.46
CA GLU A 528 39.65 27.21 -0.03
C GLU A 528 38.47 26.24 0.15
N ASP A 529 37.49 26.26 -0.74
CA ASP A 529 36.32 25.36 -0.68
C ASP A 529 36.73 23.87 -0.83
N ASP A 530 37.66 23.56 -1.75
CA ASP A 530 38.26 22.21 -1.87
C ASP A 530 39.05 21.79 -0.62
N ALA A 531 39.68 22.76 0.09
CA ALA A 531 40.44 22.47 1.30
C ALA A 531 39.54 22.16 2.51
N GLU A 532 38.41 22.89 2.67
CA GLU A 532 37.41 22.56 3.68
C GLU A 532 36.71 21.22 3.39
N LEU A 533 36.38 20.94 2.12
CA LEU A 533 35.77 19.67 1.71
C LEU A 533 36.69 18.47 2.00
N VAL A 534 38.00 18.62 1.77
CA VAL A 534 39.01 17.59 2.09
C VAL A 534 39.21 17.39 3.59
N ASP A 535 38.99 18.41 4.43
CA ASP A 535 39.04 18.26 5.89
C ASP A 535 37.74 17.70 6.48
N PHE A 536 36.60 17.96 5.83
CA PHE A 536 35.31 17.32 6.15
C PHE A 536 35.32 15.81 5.84
N ILE A 537 35.89 15.40 4.70
CA ILE A 537 36.02 13.97 4.30
C ILE A 537 37.02 13.19 5.19
N LYS A 538 37.86 13.87 5.98
CA LYS A 538 38.85 13.26 6.89
C LYS A 538 38.37 13.10 8.34
N LYS A 539 37.21 13.65 8.69
CA LYS A 539 36.59 13.55 10.03
C LYS A 539 35.52 12.46 10.07
#